data_AF-A0A6G7X2I8-F1
#
_entry.id   AF-A0A6G7X2I8-F1
#
_cell.length_a   1.000
_cell.length_b   1.000
_cell.length_c   1.000
_cell.angle_alpha   90.00
_cell.angle_beta   90.00
_cell.angle_gamma   90.00
#
_symmetry.space_group_name_H-M   'P 1'
#
loop_
_entity.id
_entity.type
_entity.pdbx_description
1 polymer ?
#
loop_
_entity_poly.entity_id
_entity_poly.type
_entity_poly.pdbx_seq_one_letter_code
_entity_poly.pdbx_strand_id
1 'polypeptide(L)' 'MKNIREIRTLPISELTDEEIVKATMDRLKAKCVMLVYEDSENGIAFLGRYRKGGSLLLNQLKKAWEEKWGKLTKIEEEEK' A
#
# COMPACT_ATOMS: atom_id res chain seq x y z
N MET A 1 4.79 11.56 -9.03
CA MET A 1 4.88 11.22 -7.58
C MET A 1 5.63 12.32 -6.83
N LYS A 2 5.00 12.96 -5.83
CA LYS A 2 5.57 14.10 -5.07
C LYS A 2 6.75 13.74 -4.16
N ASN A 3 7.50 14.74 -3.68
CA ASN A 3 8.58 14.53 -2.72
C ASN A 3 8.01 14.13 -1.34
N ILE A 4 8.71 13.29 -0.58
CA ILE A 4 8.23 12.87 0.75
C ILE A 4 8.05 14.03 1.74
N ARG A 5 8.84 15.11 1.61
CA ARG A 5 8.70 16.31 2.44
C ARG A 5 7.39 17.05 2.15
N GLU A 6 6.97 17.10 0.89
CA GLU A 6 5.72 17.72 0.44
C GLU A 6 4.51 16.84 0.83
N ILE A 7 4.60 15.53 0.61
CA ILE A 7 3.50 14.59 0.93
C ILE A 7 3.13 14.68 2.42
N ARG A 8 4.12 14.81 3.31
CA ARG A 8 3.91 14.90 4.77
C ARG A 8 3.15 16.16 5.22
N THR A 9 3.10 17.20 4.39
CA THR A 9 2.41 18.45 4.72
C THR A 9 1.00 18.54 4.14
N LEU A 10 0.62 17.63 3.24
CA LEU A 10 -0.69 17.62 2.61
C LEU A 10 -1.72 16.85 3.45
N PRO A 11 -3.00 17.26 3.42
CA PRO A 11 -4.08 16.46 3.97
C PRO A 11 -4.28 15.17 3.16
N ILE A 12 -4.81 14.12 3.80
CA ILE A 12 -5.03 12.80 3.16
C ILE A 12 -5.88 12.91 1.88
N SER A 13 -6.86 13.82 1.85
CA SER A 13 -7.73 14.07 0.69
C SER A 13 -7.00 14.54 -0.57
N GLU A 14 -5.75 15.00 -0.44
CA GLU A 14 -4.90 15.47 -1.55
C GLU A 14 -3.79 14.46 -1.91
N LEU A 15 -3.81 13.28 -1.28
CA LEU A 15 -2.84 12.22 -1.51
C LEU A 15 -3.47 11.11 -2.35
N THR A 16 -2.69 10.56 -3.29
CA THR A 16 -3.03 9.28 -3.92
C THR A 16 -2.74 8.13 -2.95
N ASP A 17 -3.32 6.96 -3.18
CA ASP A 17 -3.07 5.77 -2.35
C ASP A 17 -1.58 5.44 -2.26
N GLU A 18 -0.82 5.59 -3.35
CA GLU A 18 0.64 5.41 -3.33
C GLU A 18 1.34 6.41 -2.41
N GLU A 19 0.92 7.67 -2.44
CA GLU A 19 1.46 8.73 -1.59
C GLU A 19 1.14 8.44 -0.11
N ILE A 20 -0.05 7.92 0.19
CA ILE A 20 -0.45 7.46 1.52
C ILE A 20 0.45 6.30 2.00
N VAL A 21 0.64 5.27 1.17
CA VAL A 21 1.51 4.13 1.51
C VAL A 21 2.95 4.57 1.70
N LYS A 22 3.45 5.45 0.84
CA LYS A 22 4.80 6.02 0.94
C LYS A 22 4.98 6.84 2.22
N ALA A 23 4.04 7.72 2.54
CA ALA A 23 4.04 8.54 3.76
C ALA A 23 3.99 7.68 5.02
N THR A 24 3.15 6.65 5.01
CA THR A 24 2.98 5.72 6.13
C THR A 24 4.25 4.92 6.38
N MET A 25 4.84 4.33 5.33
CA MET A 25 6.08 3.56 5.44
C MET A 25 7.23 4.42 5.98
N ASP A 26 7.30 5.66 5.52
CA ASP A 26 8.33 6.61 5.93
C ASP A 26 8.13 7.10 7.38
N ARG A 27 6.90 7.41 7.78
CA ARG A 27 6.55 7.81 9.16
C ARG A 27 6.81 6.71 10.17
N LEU A 28 6.39 5.48 9.87
CA LEU A 28 6.59 4.32 10.75
C LEU A 28 8.02 3.77 10.71
N LYS A 29 8.87 4.27 9.79
CA LYS A 29 10.18 3.69 9.47
C LYS A 29 10.10 2.19 9.22
N ALA A 30 8.97 1.73 8.66
CA ALA A 30 8.70 0.33 8.43
C ALA A 30 9.51 -0.21 7.24
N LYS A 31 9.82 -1.52 7.27
CA LYS A 31 10.43 -2.22 6.13
C LYS A 31 9.40 -2.59 5.06
N CYS A 32 8.12 -2.63 5.42
CA CYS A 32 7.01 -3.02 4.59
C CYS A 32 5.72 -2.37 5.13
N VAL A 33 4.84 -1.94 4.24
CA VAL A 33 3.46 -1.52 4.53
C VAL A 33 2.54 -2.15 3.48
N MET A 34 1.40 -2.64 3.92
CA MET A 34 0.30 -3.11 3.08
C MET A 34 -0.98 -2.44 3.56
N LEU A 35 -1.66 -1.78 2.65
CA LEU A 35 -2.96 -1.15 2.84
C LEU A 35 -3.98 -2.04 2.13
N VAL A 36 -5.05 -2.38 2.82
CA VAL A 36 -6.14 -3.24 2.32
C VAL A 36 -7.44 -2.51 2.61
N TYR A 37 -8.29 -2.39 1.60
CA TYR A 37 -9.57 -1.70 1.72
C TYR A 37 -10.60 -2.30 0.78
N GLU A 38 -11.86 -2.07 1.09
CA GLU A 38 -12.98 -2.43 0.22
C GLU A 38 -13.21 -1.29 -0.76
N ASP A 39 -13.14 -1.61 -2.05
CA ASP A 39 -13.47 -0.75 -3.17
C ASP A 39 -14.81 -1.20 -3.76
N SER A 40 -15.68 -0.23 -4.01
CA SER A 40 -17.01 -0.45 -4.57
C SER A 40 -16.99 -1.12 -5.95
N GLU A 41 -15.91 -0.98 -6.72
CA GLU A 41 -15.79 -1.56 -8.07
C GLU A 41 -15.01 -2.88 -8.07
N ASN A 42 -13.91 -2.97 -7.32
CA ASN A 42 -12.99 -4.10 -7.38
C ASN A 42 -13.07 -5.09 -6.20
N GLY A 43 -13.99 -4.88 -5.26
CA GLY A 43 -14.12 -5.70 -4.06
C GLY A 43 -12.99 -5.39 -3.06
N ILE A 44 -12.22 -6.40 -2.64
CA ILE A 44 -11.09 -6.16 -1.73
C ILE A 44 -9.83 -5.80 -2.53
N ALA A 45 -9.43 -4.54 -2.43
CA ALA A 45 -8.23 -3.99 -3.00
C ALA A 45 -7.04 -4.04 -2.03
N PHE A 46 -5.83 -4.13 -2.57
CA PHE A 46 -4.61 -3.91 -1.78
C PHE A 46 -3.58 -3.05 -2.51
N LEU A 47 -2.84 -2.28 -1.73
CA LEU A 47 -1.66 -1.54 -2.17
C LEU A 47 -0.53 -1.74 -1.17
N GLY A 48 0.68 -2.02 -1.64
CA GLY A 48 1.80 -2.33 -0.74
C GLY A 48 3.14 -1.84 -1.25
N ARG A 49 4.00 -1.46 -0.32
CA ARG A 49 5.37 -1.03 -0.59
C ARG A 49 6.33 -1.64 0.41
N TYR A 50 7.54 -1.97 -0.06
CA TYR A 50 8.59 -2.53 0.77
C TYR A 50 9.95 -1.92 0.44
N ARG A 51 10.86 -1.99 1.42
CA ARG A 51 12.30 -1.69 1.27
C ARG A 51 13.08 -3.01 1.16
N LYS A 52 14.40 -2.93 0.94
CA LYS A 52 15.28 -4.12 0.88
C LYS A 52 15.05 -5.03 2.10
N GLY A 53 14.75 -6.30 1.85
CA GLY A 53 14.44 -7.32 2.87
C GLY A 53 12.99 -7.34 3.36
N GLY A 54 12.12 -6.42 2.92
CA GLY A 54 10.69 -6.40 3.26
C GLY A 54 9.79 -7.20 2.33
N SER A 55 10.29 -7.64 1.15
CA SER A 55 9.49 -8.38 0.16
C SER A 55 8.95 -9.71 0.69
N LEU A 56 9.77 -10.44 1.46
CA LEU A 56 9.35 -11.70 2.08
C LEU A 56 8.17 -11.47 3.02
N LEU A 57 8.26 -10.45 3.87
CA LEU A 57 7.19 -10.11 4.81
C LEU A 57 5.91 -9.67 4.07
N LEU A 58 6.03 -8.86 3.01
CA LEU A 58 4.87 -8.48 2.21
C LEU A 58 4.17 -9.70 1.61
N ASN A 59 4.95 -10.65 1.07
CA ASN A 59 4.40 -11.87 0.49
C ASN A 59 3.77 -12.78 1.55
N GLN A 60 4.34 -12.85 2.75
CA GLN A 60 3.74 -13.58 3.88
C GLN A 60 2.42 -12.94 4.33
N LEU A 61 2.34 -11.61 4.38
CA LEU A 61 1.11 -10.89 4.71
C LEU A 61 0.01 -11.13 3.67
N LYS A 62 0.36 -11.11 2.37
CA LYS A 62 -0.58 -11.45 1.29
C LYS A 62 -1.11 -12.87 1.43
N LYS A 63 -0.22 -13.86 1.63
CA LYS A 63 -0.63 -15.26 1.81
C LYS A 63 -1.53 -15.45 3.02
N ALA A 64 -1.14 -14.90 4.17
CA ALA A 64 -1.94 -14.99 5.39
C ALA A 64 -3.32 -14.34 5.23
N TRP A 65 -3.41 -13.28 4.40
CA TRP A 65 -4.69 -12.70 4.05
C TRP A 65 -5.53 -13.65 3.19
N GLU A 66 -4.94 -14.12 2.09
CA GLU A 66 -5.64 -14.98 1.13
C GLU A 66 -6.16 -16.28 1.74
N GLU A 67 -5.39 -16.87 2.67
CA GLU A 67 -5.78 -18.07 3.42
C GLU A 67 -6.99 -17.83 4.33
N LYS A 68 -7.15 -16.62 4.87
CA LYS A 68 -8.18 -16.32 5.86
C LYS A 68 -9.43 -15.67 5.28
N TRP A 69 -9.28 -14.83 4.26
CA TRP A 69 -10.35 -13.99 3.72
C TRP A 69 -10.57 -14.15 2.21
N GLY A 70 -9.72 -14.90 1.50
CA GLY A 70 -9.84 -15.12 0.06
C GLY A 70 -8.96 -14.20 -0.79
N LYS A 71 -9.03 -14.37 -2.11
CA LYS A 71 -8.10 -13.74 -3.07
C LYS A 71 -8.16 -12.21 -3.02
N LEU A 72 -6.99 -11.61 -3.11
CA LEU A 72 -6.82 -10.16 -3.20
C LEU A 72 -6.87 -9.70 -4.66
N THR A 73 -7.67 -8.68 -4.97
CA THR A 73 -7.59 -8.00 -6.27
C THR A 73 -6.45 -6.99 -6.19
N LYS A 74 -5.39 -7.21 -6.96
CA LYS A 74 -4.30 -6.24 -7.08
C LYS A 74 -4.82 -5.08 -7.92
N ILE A 75 -4.81 -3.87 -7.39
CA ILE A 75 -4.96 -2.68 -8.22
C ILE A 75 -3.67 -2.54 -9.02
N GLU A 76 -3.75 -2.79 -10.32
CA GLU A 76 -2.71 -2.42 -11.27
C GLU A 76 -2.99 -0.98 -11.71
N GLU A 77 -2.19 -0.02 -11.25
CA GLU A 77 -2.21 1.32 -11.83
C GLU A 77 -1.29 1.36 -13.05
N GLU A 78 -1.84 1.85 -14.16
CA GLU A 78 -1.19 2.06 -15.46
C GLU A 78 0.20 2.69 -15.30
N GLU A 79 1.22 2.04 -15.86
CA GLU A 79 2.49 2.70 -16.18
C GLU A 79 2.20 3.81 -17.21
N LYS A 80 2.17 5.07 -16.76
CA LYS A 80 2.28 6.26 -17.62
C LYS A 80 3.65 6.90 -17.50
#